data_AF-A0A2V8KL34-F1
#
_entry.id   AF-A0A2V8KL34-F1
#
_cell.length_a   1.000
_cell.length_b   1.000
_cell.length_c   1.000
_cell.angle_alpha   90.00
_cell.angle_beta   90.00
_cell.angle_gamma   90.00
#
_symmetry.space_group_name_H-M   'P 1'
#
loop_
_entity.id
_entity.type
_entity.pdbx_description
1 polymer ?
#
loop_
_entity_poly.entity_id
_entity_poly.type
_entity_poly.pdbx_seq_one_letter_code
_entity_poly.pdbx_strand_id
1 'polypeptide(L)'
;LNLQTGAYSVCVRAADAAQNSSYSCVPILAIYDPNGPFVTGNGWIRSDSGKAEFEFNAKYHKDSTVPSGDTNVDLQAADMHFQSTSYEWLVVSGSRAQIKGSGKINGKGDYGILLTAIDGKISDEDRMDRVRLKIWNKADGVIIYDNVPTASDIESTGTKLGGGNITIHRSR
;
A
#
# COMPACT_ATOMS: atom_id res chain seq x y z
N LEU A 1 7.43 3.86 23.37
CA LEU A 1 6.47 4.51 22.45
C LEU A 1 5.20 3.66 22.48
N ASN A 2 4.08 4.19 22.97
CA ASN A 2 2.77 3.52 22.89
C ASN A 2 2.03 4.12 21.68
N LEU A 3 2.33 3.63 20.48
CA LEU A 3 1.70 4.09 19.24
C LEU A 3 0.46 3.26 18.91
N GLN A 4 -0.51 3.88 18.26
CA GLN A 4 -1.69 3.20 17.72
C GLN A 4 -1.33 2.47 16.41
N THR A 5 -2.21 1.60 15.94
CA THR A 5 -2.08 0.97 14.62
C THR A 5 -2.03 2.05 13.52
N GLY A 6 -1.01 1.98 12.67
CA GLY A 6 -0.74 3.01 11.68
C GLY A 6 0.63 2.85 11.03
N ALA A 7 0.81 3.54 9.90
CA ALA A 7 2.09 3.70 9.25
C ALA A 7 2.71 5.03 9.71
N TYR A 8 3.98 5.03 10.11
CA TYR A 8 4.65 6.21 10.65
C TYR A 8 5.98 6.46 9.93
N SER A 9 6.29 7.74 9.69
CA SER A 9 7.63 8.16 9.30
C SER A 9 8.48 8.34 10.54
N VAL A 10 9.65 7.69 10.58
CA VAL A 10 10.64 7.93 11.64
C VAL A 10 11.82 8.67 11.01
N CYS A 11 12.16 9.83 11.56
CA CYS A 11 13.23 10.68 11.05
C CYS A 11 14.32 10.86 12.09
N VAL A 12 15.56 10.64 11.66
CA VAL A 12 16.77 10.95 12.42
C VAL A 12 17.25 12.32 12.00
N ARG A 13 17.44 13.23 12.96
CA ARG A 13 18.02 14.55 12.72
C ARG A 13 19.39 14.63 13.38
N ALA A 14 20.40 15.08 12.64
CA ALA A 14 21.73 15.37 13.15
C ALA A 14 21.98 16.88 13.06
N ALA A 15 22.68 17.43 14.05
CA ALA A 15 23.14 18.81 14.04
C ALA A 15 24.63 18.86 14.40
N ASP A 16 25.40 19.71 13.71
CA ASP A 16 26.80 19.97 14.05
C ASP A 16 26.92 21.10 15.10
N ALA A 17 28.15 21.34 15.57
CA ALA A 17 28.43 22.40 16.55
C ALA A 17 28.13 23.81 16.01
N ALA A 18 28.10 23.99 14.68
CA ALA A 18 27.75 25.24 14.01
C ALA A 18 26.24 25.38 13.76
N GLN A 19 25.41 24.48 14.30
CA GLN A 19 23.95 24.43 14.13
C GLN A 19 23.46 24.11 12.71
N ASN A 20 24.33 23.63 11.81
CA ASN A 20 23.86 23.05 10.57
C ASN A 20 23.12 21.75 10.90
N SER A 21 21.96 21.50 10.29
CA SER A 21 21.20 20.28 10.54
C SER A 21 20.82 19.57 9.26
N SER A 22 20.94 18.24 9.28
CA SER A 22 20.39 17.35 8.27
C SER A 22 19.41 16.38 8.92
N TYR A 23 18.48 15.85 8.14
CA TYR A 23 17.63 14.76 8.58
C TYR A 23 17.54 13.69 7.51
N SER A 24 17.33 12.46 7.95
CA SER A 24 17.04 11.31 7.11
C SER A 24 15.88 10.56 7.72
N CYS A 25 14.85 10.29 6.92
CA CYS A 25 13.73 9.47 7.36
C CYS A 25 13.95 8.03 6.90
N VAL A 26 13.78 7.07 7.82
CA VAL A 26 13.75 5.65 7.45
C VAL A 26 12.41 5.35 6.75
N PRO A 27 12.35 4.31 5.90
CA PRO A 27 11.07 3.87 5.35
C PRO A 27 10.07 3.51 6.46
N ILE A 28 8.80 3.47 6.09
CA ILE A 28 7.62 3.30 6.96
C ILE A 28 7.87 2.36 8.15
N LEU A 29 7.65 2.88 9.37
CA LEU A 29 7.43 2.07 10.57
C LEU A 29 5.95 1.64 10.60
N ALA A 30 5.71 0.37 10.30
CA ALA A 30 4.38 -0.23 10.35
C ALA A 30 4.06 -0.71 11.77
N ILE A 31 3.03 -0.12 12.40
CA ILE A 31 2.42 -0.63 13.64
C ILE A 31 1.13 -1.31 13.23
N TYR A 32 1.04 -2.63 13.41
CA TYR A 32 -0.08 -3.46 12.99
C TYR A 32 -0.65 -4.30 14.13
N ASP A 33 -1.92 -4.69 14.01
CA ASP A 33 -2.59 -5.64 14.90
C ASP A 33 -2.86 -6.95 14.15
N PRO A 34 -2.14 -8.05 14.45
CA PRO A 34 -2.36 -9.35 13.83
C PRO A 34 -3.74 -9.98 14.11
N ASN A 35 -4.47 -9.51 15.11
CA ASN A 35 -5.85 -9.94 15.39
C ASN A 35 -6.90 -8.94 14.85
N GLY A 36 -6.42 -7.88 14.21
CA GLY A 36 -7.22 -6.76 13.73
C GLY A 36 -7.96 -7.05 12.42
N PRO A 37 -8.55 -6.00 11.83
CA PRO A 37 -9.29 -6.09 10.58
C PRO A 37 -8.45 -6.62 9.41
N PHE A 38 -9.15 -7.10 8.39
CA PHE A 38 -8.55 -7.49 7.11
C PHE A 38 -9.21 -6.73 5.95
N VAL A 39 -8.61 -6.80 4.77
CA VAL A 39 -9.11 -6.05 3.61
C VAL A 39 -9.23 -6.94 2.38
N THR A 40 -10.28 -6.67 1.60
CA THR A 40 -10.46 -7.19 0.24
C THR A 40 -10.77 -6.03 -0.67
N GLY A 41 -10.29 -6.07 -1.90
CA GLY A 41 -10.71 -5.09 -2.89
C GLY A 41 -10.47 -5.55 -4.30
N ASN A 42 -11.29 -5.09 -5.21
CA ASN A 42 -11.09 -5.23 -6.63
C ASN A 42 -11.59 -3.99 -7.35
N GLY A 43 -11.16 -3.81 -8.58
CA GLY A 43 -11.66 -2.72 -9.39
C GLY A 43 -10.62 -2.19 -10.34
N TRP A 44 -10.79 -0.92 -10.68
CA TRP A 44 -9.90 -0.25 -11.60
C TRP A 44 -9.84 1.24 -11.36
N ILE A 45 -8.72 1.82 -11.78
CA ILE A 45 -8.52 3.26 -11.88
C ILE A 45 -8.19 3.62 -13.32
N ARG A 46 -8.56 4.85 -13.71
CA ARG A 46 -8.13 5.41 -14.99
C ARG A 46 -6.73 6.01 -14.81
N SER A 47 -5.80 5.61 -15.66
CA SER A 47 -4.51 6.28 -15.84
C SER A 47 -4.49 7.01 -17.18
N ASP A 48 -3.51 7.88 -17.37
CA ASP A 48 -3.28 8.56 -18.65
C ASP A 48 -3.00 7.57 -19.79
N SER A 49 -2.45 6.41 -19.46
CA SER A 49 -2.11 5.34 -20.40
C SER A 49 -3.24 4.33 -20.63
N GLY A 50 -4.28 4.30 -19.78
CA GLY A 50 -5.37 3.33 -19.93
C GLY A 50 -6.02 2.94 -18.62
N LYS A 51 -6.44 1.69 -18.53
CA LYS A 51 -7.06 1.13 -17.33
C LYS A 51 -6.00 0.35 -16.54
N ALA A 52 -5.88 0.63 -15.26
CA ALA A 52 -5.15 -0.23 -14.32
C ALA A 52 -6.18 -0.98 -13.48
N GLU A 53 -6.25 -2.29 -13.69
CA GLU A 53 -7.14 -3.19 -12.95
C GLU A 53 -6.37 -3.81 -11.79
N PHE A 54 -7.07 -4.07 -10.69
CA PHE A 54 -6.47 -4.69 -9.52
C PHE A 54 -7.47 -5.60 -8.82
N GLU A 55 -6.92 -6.59 -8.15
CA GLU A 55 -7.61 -7.40 -7.16
C GLU A 55 -6.63 -7.68 -6.03
N PHE A 56 -7.10 -7.55 -4.79
CA PHE A 56 -6.31 -7.92 -3.63
C PHE A 56 -7.15 -8.45 -2.48
N ASN A 57 -6.53 -9.30 -1.69
CA ASN A 57 -6.94 -9.62 -0.34
C ASN A 57 -5.70 -9.67 0.56
N ALA A 58 -5.84 -9.25 1.82
CA ALA A 58 -4.78 -9.37 2.81
C ALA A 58 -5.36 -9.54 4.21
N LYS A 59 -4.85 -10.55 4.93
CA LYS A 59 -5.29 -10.89 6.28
C LYS A 59 -4.16 -11.51 7.10
N TYR A 60 -4.12 -11.20 8.40
CA TYR A 60 -3.37 -12.00 9.36
C TYR A 60 -4.22 -13.21 9.79
N HIS A 61 -3.63 -14.40 9.67
CA HIS A 61 -4.21 -15.59 10.29
C HIS A 61 -3.87 -15.64 11.77
N LYS A 62 -4.67 -16.42 12.52
CA LYS A 62 -4.43 -16.65 13.94
C LYS A 62 -2.98 -17.09 14.17
N ASP A 63 -2.35 -16.48 15.17
CA ASP A 63 -0.96 -16.73 15.58
C ASP A 63 0.11 -16.41 14.50
N SER A 64 -0.26 -15.72 13.41
CA SER A 64 0.68 -15.25 12.39
C SER A 64 1.05 -13.79 12.60
N THR A 65 2.32 -13.46 12.45
CA THR A 65 2.83 -12.08 12.47
C THR A 65 3.10 -11.52 11.07
N VAL A 66 2.86 -12.33 10.03
CA VAL A 66 2.96 -11.96 8.62
C VAL A 66 1.59 -12.22 7.97
N PRO A 67 1.04 -11.26 7.20
CA PRO A 67 -0.25 -11.48 6.55
C PRO A 67 -0.08 -12.34 5.30
N SER A 68 -1.17 -12.97 4.89
CA SER A 68 -1.29 -13.71 3.64
C SER A 68 -2.39 -13.12 2.78
N GLY A 69 -2.41 -13.55 1.52
CA GLY A 69 -3.39 -13.17 0.51
C GLY A 69 -2.68 -12.97 -0.82
N ASP A 70 -3.40 -12.36 -1.75
CA ASP A 70 -2.95 -12.19 -3.13
C ASP A 70 -3.22 -10.75 -3.56
N THR A 71 -2.31 -10.16 -4.32
CA THR A 71 -2.48 -8.89 -5.03
C THR A 71 -2.10 -9.10 -6.47
N ASN A 72 -3.03 -8.80 -7.37
CA ASN A 72 -2.84 -8.79 -8.82
C ASN A 72 -3.08 -7.37 -9.34
N VAL A 73 -2.21 -6.89 -10.23
CA VAL A 73 -2.36 -5.60 -10.89
C VAL A 73 -2.09 -5.76 -12.38
N ASP A 74 -3.10 -5.45 -13.20
CA ASP A 74 -3.02 -5.49 -14.65
C ASP A 74 -2.94 -4.07 -15.21
N LEU A 75 -1.77 -3.73 -15.76
CA LEU A 75 -1.51 -2.49 -16.46
C LEU A 75 -1.61 -2.75 -17.97
N GLN A 76 -2.84 -2.79 -18.47
CA GLN A 76 -3.15 -3.22 -19.86
C GLN A 76 -2.34 -2.45 -20.92
N ALA A 77 -2.16 -1.15 -20.71
CA ALA A 77 -1.44 -0.28 -21.64
C ALA A 77 0.06 -0.58 -21.76
N ALA A 78 0.64 -1.24 -20.75
CA ALA A 78 2.05 -1.60 -20.70
C ALA A 78 2.29 -3.10 -20.91
N ASP A 79 1.25 -3.90 -21.15
CA ASP A 79 1.31 -5.37 -21.20
C ASP A 79 2.00 -5.96 -19.96
N MET A 80 1.64 -5.44 -18.79
CA MET A 80 2.28 -5.78 -17.52
C MET A 80 1.26 -6.30 -16.51
N HIS A 81 1.52 -7.50 -16.02
CA HIS A 81 0.80 -8.12 -14.91
C HIS A 81 1.75 -8.27 -13.71
N PHE A 82 1.47 -7.55 -12.62
CA PHE A 82 2.11 -7.79 -11.34
C PHE A 82 1.31 -8.79 -10.53
N GLN A 83 1.99 -9.80 -9.99
CA GLN A 83 1.44 -10.77 -9.05
C GLN A 83 2.29 -10.80 -7.78
N SER A 84 1.67 -10.61 -6.61
CA SER A 84 2.36 -10.72 -5.32
C SER A 84 2.83 -12.16 -5.06
N THR A 85 3.99 -12.28 -4.44
CA THR A 85 4.52 -13.57 -3.94
C THR A 85 4.57 -13.63 -2.42
N SER A 86 4.56 -12.47 -1.75
CA SER A 86 4.61 -12.39 -0.29
C SER A 86 4.19 -11.00 0.19
N TYR A 87 3.64 -10.93 1.40
CA TYR A 87 3.48 -9.67 2.12
C TYR A 87 4.51 -9.53 3.24
N GLU A 88 4.93 -8.30 3.48
CA GLU A 88 5.74 -7.93 4.64
C GLU A 88 4.82 -7.55 5.80
N TRP A 89 3.82 -6.71 5.53
CA TRP A 89 2.84 -6.27 6.52
C TRP A 89 1.55 -5.77 5.86
N LEU A 90 0.51 -5.78 6.67
CA LEU A 90 -0.77 -5.12 6.49
C LEU A 90 -0.99 -4.23 7.71
N VAL A 91 -1.33 -2.97 7.49
CA VAL A 91 -1.73 -2.01 8.52
C VAL A 91 -3.15 -1.57 8.18
N VAL A 92 -4.08 -1.68 9.14
CA VAL A 92 -5.44 -1.15 8.98
C VAL A 92 -5.71 -0.11 10.06
N SER A 93 -6.03 1.12 9.67
CA SER A 93 -6.36 2.22 10.56
C SER A 93 -7.60 2.96 10.04
N GLY A 94 -8.71 2.84 10.75
CA GLY A 94 -10.00 3.40 10.33
C GLY A 94 -10.47 2.83 8.99
N SER A 95 -10.64 3.69 8.00
CA SER A 95 -11.02 3.36 6.61
C SER A 95 -9.83 3.05 5.71
N ARG A 96 -8.59 3.15 6.21
CA ARG A 96 -7.36 2.95 5.44
C ARG A 96 -6.74 1.60 5.72
N ALA A 97 -6.47 0.84 4.66
CA ALA A 97 -5.62 -0.34 4.68
C ALA A 97 -4.36 -0.08 3.85
N GLN A 98 -3.19 -0.41 4.36
CA GLN A 98 -1.94 -0.35 3.64
C GLN A 98 -1.26 -1.72 3.65
N ILE A 99 -0.80 -2.17 2.50
CA ILE A 99 -0.11 -3.45 2.32
C ILE A 99 1.25 -3.15 1.71
N LYS A 100 2.30 -3.73 2.28
CA LYS A 100 3.61 -3.79 1.64
C LYS A 100 3.98 -5.23 1.39
N GLY A 101 4.55 -5.50 0.22
CA GLY A 101 4.93 -6.84 -0.17
C GLY A 101 5.92 -6.88 -1.31
N SER A 102 6.14 -8.09 -1.81
CA SER A 102 6.96 -8.38 -2.99
C SER A 102 6.16 -9.20 -3.99
N GLY A 103 6.58 -9.14 -5.25
CA GLY A 103 5.95 -9.88 -6.33
C GLY A 103 6.78 -9.87 -7.61
N LYS A 104 6.16 -10.37 -8.67
CA LYS A 104 6.76 -10.52 -10.00
C LYS A 104 5.95 -9.77 -11.04
N ILE A 105 6.62 -9.29 -12.07
CA ILE A 105 5.97 -8.74 -13.26
C ILE A 105 6.11 -9.78 -14.37
N ASN A 106 5.00 -10.20 -14.96
CA ASN A 106 4.93 -11.23 -16.00
C ASN A 106 5.73 -12.51 -15.63
N GLY A 107 5.61 -12.92 -14.36
CA GLY A 107 6.29 -14.11 -13.81
C GLY A 107 7.80 -13.97 -13.56
N LYS A 108 8.39 -12.79 -13.75
CA LYS A 108 9.85 -12.55 -13.67
C LYS A 108 10.19 -11.44 -12.68
N GLY A 109 11.47 -11.40 -12.29
CA GLY A 109 12.04 -10.36 -11.41
C GLY A 109 11.64 -10.45 -9.94
N ASP A 110 12.03 -9.43 -9.18
CA ASP A 110 11.67 -9.20 -7.77
C ASP A 110 11.31 -7.71 -7.61
N TYR A 111 10.03 -7.45 -7.42
CA TYR A 111 9.47 -6.12 -7.37
C TYR A 111 8.76 -5.91 -6.04
N GLY A 112 8.89 -4.71 -5.49
CA GLY A 112 8.14 -4.30 -4.32
C GLY A 112 6.79 -3.75 -4.72
N ILE A 113 5.79 -3.92 -3.85
CA ILE A 113 4.50 -3.24 -3.96
C ILE A 113 4.18 -2.54 -2.63
N LEU A 114 3.64 -1.33 -2.75
CA LEU A 114 2.97 -0.60 -1.69
C LEU A 114 1.56 -0.27 -2.20
N LEU A 115 0.57 -0.87 -1.57
CA LEU A 115 -0.84 -0.67 -1.85
C LEU A 115 -1.45 0.12 -0.70
N THR A 116 -2.16 1.20 -1.02
CA THR A 116 -3.03 1.91 -0.06
C THR A 116 -4.45 1.83 -0.57
N ALA A 117 -5.37 1.36 0.26
CA ALA A 117 -6.78 1.19 -0.04
C ALA A 117 -7.61 1.98 0.98
N ILE A 118 -8.55 2.77 0.48
CA ILE A 118 -9.53 3.48 1.30
C ILE A 118 -10.90 2.84 1.02
N ASP A 119 -11.52 2.29 2.07
CA ASP A 119 -12.92 1.89 2.05
C ASP A 119 -13.78 3.14 2.20
N GLY A 120 -14.31 3.59 1.07
CA GLY A 120 -15.14 4.78 0.93
C GLY A 120 -16.39 4.69 1.78
N LYS A 121 -17.01 3.51 1.90
CA LYS A 121 -18.26 3.35 2.65
C LYS A 121 -18.12 3.73 4.12
N ILE A 122 -16.94 3.49 4.69
CA ILE A 122 -16.60 3.85 6.07
C ILE A 122 -15.62 5.04 6.16
N SER A 123 -15.27 5.67 5.03
CA SER A 123 -14.56 6.94 5.00
C SER A 123 -15.58 8.08 4.92
N ASP A 124 -15.58 8.98 5.89
CA ASP A 124 -16.54 10.09 5.95
C ASP A 124 -16.42 11.10 4.78
N GLU A 125 -15.42 10.93 3.90
CA GLU A 125 -15.15 11.70 2.69
C GLU A 125 -15.83 11.07 1.48
N ASP A 126 -16.81 11.74 0.88
CA ASP A 126 -17.52 11.42 -0.40
C ASP A 126 -18.03 9.98 -0.66
N ARG A 127 -17.79 9.06 0.27
CA ARG A 127 -18.09 7.64 0.23
C ARG A 127 -17.49 6.85 -0.93
N MET A 128 -16.43 7.36 -1.55
CA MET A 128 -15.80 6.72 -2.71
C MET A 128 -14.56 5.93 -2.32
N ASP A 129 -14.50 4.68 -2.78
CA ASP A 129 -13.31 3.84 -2.66
C ASP A 129 -12.14 4.46 -3.43
N ARG A 130 -10.94 4.34 -2.87
CA ARG A 130 -9.71 4.85 -3.48
C ARG A 130 -8.57 3.87 -3.34
N VAL A 131 -7.67 3.87 -4.32
CA VAL A 131 -6.47 3.02 -4.28
C VAL A 131 -5.23 3.80 -4.72
N ARG A 132 -4.11 3.52 -4.07
CA ARG A 132 -2.77 3.76 -4.59
C ARG A 132 -2.06 2.43 -4.75
N LEU A 133 -1.41 2.26 -5.90
CA LEU A 133 -0.59 1.13 -6.28
C LEU A 133 0.76 1.71 -6.69
N LYS A 134 1.79 1.38 -5.91
CA LYS A 134 3.17 1.75 -6.20
C LYS A 134 4.00 0.49 -6.33
N ILE A 135 4.63 0.29 -7.49
CA ILE A 135 5.46 -0.87 -7.82
C ILE A 135 6.86 -0.38 -8.18
N TRP A 136 7.90 -1.01 -7.63
CA TRP A 136 9.29 -0.65 -7.90
C TRP A 136 10.18 -1.88 -8.05
N ASN A 137 11.27 -1.74 -8.79
CA ASN A 137 12.34 -2.74 -8.84
C ASN A 137 13.12 -2.70 -7.52
N LYS A 138 13.23 -3.83 -6.82
CA LYS A 138 13.89 -3.87 -5.51
C LYS A 138 15.42 -3.79 -5.61
N ALA A 139 16.01 -4.08 -6.76
CA ALA A 139 17.46 -4.06 -6.94
C ALA A 139 18.03 -2.63 -6.94
N ASP A 140 17.31 -1.68 -7.53
CA ASP A 140 17.77 -0.30 -7.77
C ASP A 140 16.81 0.76 -7.21
N GLY A 141 15.62 0.36 -6.72
CA GLY A 141 14.61 1.26 -6.20
C GLY A 141 13.84 2.02 -7.28
N VAL A 142 14.04 1.73 -8.56
CA VAL A 142 13.38 2.44 -9.66
C VAL A 142 11.88 2.15 -9.62
N ILE A 143 11.08 3.22 -9.55
CA ILE A 143 9.62 3.13 -9.61
C ILE A 143 9.20 2.73 -11.02
N ILE A 144 8.50 1.61 -11.12
CA ILE A 144 7.96 1.07 -12.38
C ILE A 144 6.55 1.63 -12.62
N TYR A 145 5.75 1.76 -11.56
CA TYR A 145 4.40 2.30 -11.62
C TYR A 145 4.03 2.98 -10.31
N ASP A 146 3.38 4.14 -10.39
CA ASP A 146 2.73 4.81 -9.27
C ASP A 146 1.59 5.67 -9.81
N ASN A 147 0.35 5.41 -9.39
CA ASN A 147 -0.79 6.21 -9.82
C ASN A 147 -0.95 7.52 -9.03
N VAL A 148 -0.15 7.75 -8.00
CA VAL A 148 -0.08 9.03 -7.29
C VAL A 148 1.39 9.40 -7.09
N PRO A 149 2.13 9.67 -8.19
CA PRO A 149 3.56 9.94 -8.12
C PRO A 149 3.83 11.15 -7.21
N THR A 150 4.95 11.12 -6.50
CA THR A 150 5.41 12.15 -5.53
C THR A 150 4.61 12.27 -4.22
N ALA A 151 3.44 11.60 -4.11
CA ALA A 151 2.68 11.61 -2.87
C ALA A 151 3.35 10.80 -1.76
N SER A 152 3.10 11.20 -0.51
CA SER A 152 3.54 10.48 0.69
C SER A 152 3.06 9.03 0.66
N ASP A 153 3.97 8.10 0.88
CA ASP A 153 3.70 6.66 1.00
C ASP A 153 2.82 6.32 2.22
N ILE A 154 2.60 7.28 3.13
CA ILE A 154 1.81 7.12 4.36
C ILE A 154 0.48 7.85 4.28
N GLU A 155 0.49 9.10 3.80
CA GLU A 155 -0.67 9.99 3.89
C GLU A 155 -1.55 9.99 2.64
N SER A 156 -1.08 9.43 1.52
CA SER A 156 -1.84 9.40 0.28
C SER A 156 -3.19 8.70 0.46
N THR A 157 -4.26 9.34 -0.01
CA THR A 157 -5.60 8.72 -0.08
C THR A 157 -5.83 7.97 -1.39
N GLY A 158 -4.92 8.05 -2.36
CA GLY A 158 -5.03 7.33 -3.62
C GLY A 158 -5.95 7.99 -4.66
N THR A 159 -6.18 7.28 -5.75
CA THR A 159 -7.07 7.67 -6.85
C THR A 159 -8.44 7.04 -6.66
N LYS A 160 -9.52 7.79 -6.93
CA LYS A 160 -10.89 7.25 -6.93
C LYS A 160 -11.02 6.09 -7.90
N LEU A 161 -11.74 5.05 -7.50
CA LEU A 161 -12.05 3.95 -8.40
C LEU A 161 -12.98 4.41 -9.52
N GLY A 162 -12.72 3.92 -10.75
CA GLY A 162 -13.68 4.01 -11.85
C GLY A 162 -14.78 2.96 -11.75
N GLY A 163 -14.53 1.90 -10.98
CA GLY A 163 -15.49 0.86 -10.62
C GLY A 163 -14.82 -0.25 -9.82
N GLY A 164 -15.63 -1.10 -9.17
CA GLY A 164 -15.18 -2.11 -8.22
C GLY A 164 -15.60 -1.78 -6.80
N ASN A 165 -14.99 -2.45 -5.82
CA ASN A 165 -15.22 -2.19 -4.41
C ASN A 165 -14.00 -2.51 -3.55
N ILE A 166 -13.81 -1.73 -2.50
CA ILE A 166 -12.89 -2.01 -1.39
C ILE A 166 -13.75 -2.19 -0.14
N THR A 167 -13.47 -3.23 0.64
CA THR A 167 -14.12 -3.48 1.92
C THR A 167 -13.08 -3.80 2.99
N ILE A 168 -13.14 -3.07 4.10
CA ILE A 168 -12.44 -3.42 5.33
C ILE A 168 -13.38 -4.23 6.22
N HIS A 169 -12.94 -5.44 6.55
CA HIS A 169 -13.68 -6.39 7.37
C HIS A 169 -13.14 -6.35 8.79
N ARG A 170 -13.97 -5.87 9.73
CA ARG A 170 -13.62 -5.89 11.15
C ARG A 170 -13.82 -7.29 11.71
N SER A 171 -12.85 -7.76 12.49
CA SER A 171 -12.98 -8.95 13.33
C SER A 171 -14.23 -8.80 14.21
N ARG A 172 -15.06 -9.86 14.27
CA ARG A 172 -16.13 -9.95 15.26
C ARG A 172 -15.57 -10.29 16.63
#